data_AF-A0A497PG13-F1
#
_entry.id   AF-A0A497PG13-F1
#
_cell.length_a   1.000
_cell.length_b   1.000
_cell.length_c   1.000
_cell.angle_alpha   90.00
_cell.angle_beta   90.00
_cell.angle_gamma   90.00
#
_symmetry.space_group_name_H-M   'P 1'
#
loop_
_entity.id
_entity.type
_entity.pdbx_description
1 polymer ?
#
loop_
_entity_poly.entity_id
_entity_poly.type
_entity_poly.pdbx_seq_one_letter_code
_entity_poly.pdbx_strand_id
1 'polypeptide(L)'
;MSVEDPSPSEDPIWHPQQEKILKEWSEIGSSYRYLHDKAFQQYSAQNLRFALPVIIISTITGTANFAQGTFPAAWQSYVPLGIGTLNLAAGLITTIAQFLRVSELLEGHRAASISYSKFSRDISVELSLPVKERQGNGRDFVIKCRNELDRLIEQSPNIPQKIVGNFSKRFLKSAFVKPDILDIRAVEIYVPNEVEEQEKIIKAAEIEMKRRQSIIDEAAAKKQAIIDEYAAARKKTKAAKKQGISHIQNSMQKLISNLGGSTLDQPLPLSDSSTSVESDTIEIVVKNEDDVEVEGKNEEEK
;
A
#
# COMPACT_ATOMS: atom_id res chain seq x y z
N MET A 1 -28.15 -0.60 23.70
CA MET A 1 -27.42 0.15 22.67
C MET A 1 -26.15 -0.63 22.41
N SER A 2 -26.24 -1.59 21.47
CA SER A 2 -25.15 -2.50 21.15
C SER A 2 -24.10 -1.71 20.38
N VAL A 3 -22.90 -1.61 20.94
CA VAL A 3 -21.74 -1.08 20.25
C VAL A 3 -21.35 -2.14 19.22
N GLU A 4 -21.58 -1.85 17.94
CA GLU A 4 -21.03 -2.64 16.84
C GLU A 4 -19.49 -2.55 16.93
N ASP A 5 -18.84 -3.71 17.05
CA ASP A 5 -17.40 -3.84 16.88
C ASP A 5 -16.99 -3.27 15.50
N PRO A 6 -15.90 -2.50 15.40
CA PRO A 6 -15.42 -2.03 14.11
C PRO A 6 -15.04 -3.23 13.23
N SER A 7 -15.58 -3.24 12.01
CA SER A 7 -15.22 -4.18 10.94
C SER A 7 -13.71 -4.39 10.87
N PRO A 8 -13.21 -5.59 10.49
CA PRO A 8 -11.77 -5.82 10.35
C PRO A 8 -11.20 -4.76 9.40
N SER A 9 -10.26 -3.96 9.90
CA SER A 9 -9.59 -2.94 9.11
C SER A 9 -8.95 -3.62 7.90
N GLU A 10 -9.50 -3.42 6.72
CA GLU A 10 -8.87 -3.87 5.48
C GLU A 10 -7.47 -3.26 5.43
N ASP A 11 -6.44 -4.11 5.25
CA ASP A 11 -5.07 -3.63 5.08
C ASP A 11 -5.05 -2.64 3.90
N PRO A 12 -4.44 -1.45 4.04
CA PRO A 12 -4.43 -0.45 3.00
C PRO A 12 -3.79 -0.99 1.72
N ILE A 13 -4.48 -0.83 0.59
CA ILE A 13 -4.04 -1.35 -0.71
C ILE A 13 -3.09 -0.35 -1.36
N TRP A 14 -1.87 -0.78 -1.65
CA TRP A 14 -0.82 0.02 -2.28
C TRP A 14 -0.23 -0.69 -3.49
N HIS A 15 -0.14 0.01 -4.61
CA HIS A 15 0.50 -0.47 -5.82
C HIS A 15 1.91 0.10 -5.99
N PRO A 16 2.90 -0.68 -6.47
CA PRO A 16 4.26 -0.18 -6.69
C PRO A 16 4.34 1.03 -7.64
N GLN A 17 3.43 1.15 -8.61
CA GLN A 17 3.38 2.32 -9.49
C GLN A 17 3.02 3.61 -8.71
N GLN A 18 2.14 3.50 -7.72
CA GLN A 18 1.75 4.64 -6.88
C GLN A 18 2.95 5.13 -6.07
N GLU A 19 3.72 4.19 -5.50
CA GLU A 19 4.95 4.52 -4.78
C GLU A 19 5.99 5.18 -5.68
N LYS A 20 6.17 4.71 -6.92
CA LYS A 20 7.06 5.34 -7.91
C LYS A 20 6.64 6.78 -8.18
N ILE A 21 5.36 7.02 -8.47
CA ILE A 21 4.83 8.38 -8.74
C ILE A 21 5.04 9.30 -7.53
N LEU A 22 4.71 8.83 -6.32
CA LEU A 22 4.86 9.60 -5.09
C LEU A 22 6.33 9.91 -4.82
N LYS A 23 7.24 8.97 -5.04
CA LYS A 23 8.69 9.21 -4.95
C LYS A 23 9.11 10.35 -5.86
N GLU A 24 8.71 10.32 -7.13
CA GLU A 24 9.04 11.38 -8.09
C GLU A 24 8.49 12.75 -7.64
N TRP A 25 7.24 12.79 -7.17
CA TRP A 25 6.63 14.02 -6.66
C TRP A 25 7.33 14.55 -5.42
N SER A 26 7.78 13.68 -4.52
CA SER A 26 8.58 14.09 -3.36
C SER A 26 9.91 14.75 -3.79
N GLU A 27 10.61 14.17 -4.76
CA GLU A 27 11.88 14.70 -5.28
C GLU A 27 11.67 16.05 -6.00
N ILE A 28 10.59 16.17 -6.78
CA ILE A 28 10.16 17.42 -7.42
C ILE A 28 9.85 18.47 -6.36
N GLY A 29 9.06 18.13 -5.33
CA GLY A 29 8.73 19.03 -4.22
C GLY A 29 9.97 19.51 -3.46
N SER A 30 10.93 18.62 -3.20
CA SER A 30 12.21 18.97 -2.58
C SER A 30 13.04 19.93 -3.44
N SER A 31 13.00 19.76 -4.76
CA SER A 31 13.66 20.65 -5.71
C SER A 31 13.00 22.03 -5.77
N TYR A 32 11.67 22.10 -5.83
CA TYR A 32 10.92 23.35 -5.75
C TYR A 32 11.19 24.10 -4.44
N ARG A 33 11.19 23.39 -3.29
CA ARG A 33 11.59 23.97 -2.00
C ARG A 33 12.94 24.69 -2.11
N TYR A 34 13.95 24.03 -2.68
CA TYR A 34 15.27 24.63 -2.84
C TYR A 34 15.23 25.88 -3.74
N LEU A 35 14.52 25.82 -4.86
CA LEU A 35 14.39 26.96 -5.78
C LEU A 35 13.72 28.16 -5.11
N HIS A 36 12.62 27.93 -4.39
CA HIS A 36 11.90 28.96 -3.65
C HIS A 36 12.71 29.52 -2.47
N ASP A 37 13.47 28.69 -1.75
CA ASP A 37 14.39 29.15 -0.69
C ASP A 37 15.48 30.08 -1.23
N LYS A 38 16.06 29.74 -2.39
CA LYS A 38 17.05 30.61 -3.04
C LYS A 38 16.44 31.91 -3.56
N ALA A 39 15.22 31.87 -4.08
CA ALA A 39 14.49 33.08 -4.47
C ALA A 39 14.21 33.96 -3.26
N PHE A 40 13.74 33.39 -2.14
CA PHE A 40 13.54 34.10 -0.89
C PHE A 40 14.80 34.82 -0.41
N GLN A 41 15.96 34.14 -0.40
CA GLN A 41 17.24 34.76 -0.02
C GLN A 41 17.60 35.95 -0.92
N GLN A 42 17.36 35.83 -2.22
CA GLN A 42 17.62 36.91 -3.18
C GLN A 42 16.69 38.11 -2.94
N TYR A 43 15.38 37.88 -2.80
CA TYR A 43 14.42 38.95 -2.56
C TYR A 43 14.59 39.58 -1.17
N SER A 44 15.08 38.84 -0.18
CA SER A 44 15.40 39.37 1.16
C SER A 44 16.51 40.40 1.10
N ALA A 45 17.60 40.06 0.41
CA ALA A 45 18.68 41.00 0.16
C ALA A 45 18.23 42.21 -0.65
N GLN A 46 17.37 42.01 -1.67
CA GLN A 46 16.84 43.10 -2.49
C GLN A 46 15.91 44.03 -1.69
N ASN A 47 15.05 43.48 -0.84
CA ASN A 47 14.16 44.27 0.03
C ASN A 47 14.99 45.16 0.96
N LEU A 48 16.03 44.60 1.58
CA LEU A 48 16.91 45.35 2.47
C LEU A 48 17.69 46.45 1.73
N ARG A 49 18.13 46.19 0.49
CA ARG A 49 18.81 47.18 -0.36
C ARG A 49 17.93 48.37 -0.74
N PHE A 50 16.61 48.20 -0.81
CA PHE A 50 15.69 49.32 -1.02
C PHE A 50 15.30 50.00 0.30
N ALA A 51 15.05 49.23 1.36
CA ALA A 51 14.59 49.76 2.63
C ALA A 51 15.64 50.59 3.37
N LEU A 52 16.90 50.12 3.43
CA LEU A 52 17.94 50.80 4.23
C LEU A 52 18.26 52.21 3.73
N PRO A 53 18.47 52.47 2.42
CA PRO A 53 18.72 53.83 1.94
C PRO A 53 17.55 54.76 2.24
N VAL A 54 16.31 54.29 2.10
CA VAL A 54 15.11 55.07 2.42
C VAL A 54 15.09 55.43 3.91
N ILE A 55 15.33 54.47 4.81
CA ILE A 55 15.36 54.72 6.26
C ILE A 55 16.44 55.73 6.64
N ILE A 56 17.65 55.59 6.07
CA ILE A 56 18.77 56.50 6.32
C ILE A 56 18.43 57.90 5.84
N ILE A 57 17.93 58.03 4.61
CA ILE A 57 17.53 59.33 4.06
C ILE A 57 16.43 59.95 4.92
N SER A 58 15.37 59.21 5.25
CA SER A 58 14.26 59.70 6.06
C SER A 58 14.68 60.11 7.47
N THR A 59 15.63 59.40 8.08
CA THR A 59 16.14 59.75 9.41
C THR A 59 16.99 61.03 9.33
N ILE A 60 17.89 61.14 8.35
CA ILE A 60 18.70 62.35 8.14
C ILE A 60 17.81 63.55 7.82
N THR A 61 16.86 63.41 6.89
CA THR A 61 15.95 64.51 6.51
C THR A 61 15.00 64.86 7.64
N GLY A 62 14.52 63.88 8.42
CA GLY A 62 13.68 64.09 9.59
C GLY A 62 14.41 64.90 10.68
N THR A 63 15.64 64.51 11.03
CA THR A 63 16.47 65.26 11.97
C THR A 63 16.84 66.65 11.44
N ALA A 64 17.21 66.75 10.15
CA ALA A 64 17.53 68.03 9.52
C ALA A 64 16.35 68.99 9.50
N ASN A 65 15.12 68.48 9.29
CA ASN A 65 13.89 69.27 9.33
C ASN A 65 13.61 69.84 10.73
N PHE A 66 13.90 69.06 11.79
CA PHE A 66 13.79 69.54 13.17
C PHE A 66 14.87 70.57 13.54
N ALA A 67 16.09 70.39 13.04
CA ALA A 67 17.24 71.24 13.38
C ALA A 67 17.46 72.43 12.43
N GLN A 68 16.51 72.76 11.53
CA GLN A 68 16.69 73.80 10.51
C GLN A 68 17.15 75.14 11.08
N GLY A 69 16.58 75.56 12.21
CA GLY A 69 16.91 76.84 12.85
C GLY A 69 18.29 76.88 13.50
N THR A 70 18.93 75.73 13.71
CA THR A 70 20.27 75.63 14.33
C THR A 70 21.40 75.75 13.29
N PHE A 71 21.09 75.66 12.00
CA PHE A 71 22.09 75.84 10.95
C PHE A 71 22.52 77.31 10.82
N PRO A 72 23.78 77.60 10.47
CA PRO A 72 24.24 78.97 10.22
C PRO A 72 23.42 79.66 9.11
N ALA A 73 23.22 80.98 9.21
CA ALA A 73 22.40 81.76 8.28
C ALA A 73 22.77 81.56 6.79
N ALA A 74 24.05 81.33 6.48
CA ALA A 74 24.52 81.06 5.13
C ALA A 74 23.93 79.78 4.50
N TRP A 75 23.57 78.78 5.31
CA TRP A 75 23.06 77.48 4.86
C TRP A 75 21.54 77.33 5.01
N GLN A 76 20.89 78.18 5.80
CA GLN A 76 19.46 78.09 6.10
C GLN A 76 18.56 78.12 4.85
N SER A 77 18.95 78.82 3.79
CA SER A 77 18.18 78.83 2.52
C SER A 77 18.39 77.57 1.67
N TYR A 78 19.54 76.89 1.81
CA TYR A 78 19.87 75.69 1.02
C TYR A 78 19.39 74.39 1.67
N VAL A 79 19.32 74.34 3.00
CA VAL A 79 18.90 73.14 3.76
C VAL A 79 17.49 72.66 3.36
N PRO A 80 16.45 73.51 3.24
CA PRO A 80 15.12 73.08 2.80
C PRO A 80 15.12 72.48 1.39
N LEU A 81 15.91 73.04 0.47
CA LEU A 81 16.05 72.52 -0.88
C LEU A 81 16.67 71.11 -0.86
N GLY A 82 17.75 70.93 -0.10
CA GLY A 82 18.39 69.62 0.08
C GLY A 82 17.43 68.57 0.68
N ILE A 83 16.71 68.93 1.75
CA ILE A 83 15.70 68.06 2.38
C ILE A 83 14.62 67.66 1.37
N GLY A 84 14.13 68.62 0.56
CA GLY A 84 13.14 68.35 -0.48
C GLY A 84 13.65 67.34 -1.52
N THR A 85 14.87 67.53 -2.03
CA THR A 85 15.46 66.61 -3.02
C THR A 85 15.66 65.20 -2.49
N LEU A 86 16.14 65.06 -1.25
CA LEU A 86 16.34 63.76 -0.59
C LEU A 86 15.01 63.05 -0.33
N ASN A 87 13.97 63.77 0.10
CA ASN A 87 12.64 63.20 0.29
C ASN A 87 12.01 62.73 -1.03
N LEU A 88 12.21 63.48 -2.13
CA LEU A 88 11.78 63.03 -3.46
C LEU A 88 12.53 61.78 -3.92
N ALA A 89 13.84 61.70 -3.68
CA ALA A 89 14.63 60.51 -4.00
C ALA A 89 14.19 59.29 -3.18
N ALA A 90 13.99 59.44 -1.87
CA ALA A 90 13.48 58.39 -1.00
C ALA A 90 12.06 57.94 -1.41
N GLY A 91 11.20 58.89 -1.78
CA GLY A 91 9.87 58.61 -2.32
C GLY A 91 9.92 57.79 -3.61
N LEU A 92 10.79 58.18 -4.56
CA LEU A 92 10.97 57.44 -5.82
C LEU A 92 11.50 56.02 -5.60
N ILE A 93 12.47 55.83 -4.70
CA ILE A 93 12.97 54.50 -4.35
C ILE A 93 11.84 53.65 -3.76
N THR A 94 11.02 54.24 -2.89
CA THR A 94 9.88 53.57 -2.26
C THR A 94 8.82 53.16 -3.29
N THR A 95 8.47 54.04 -4.23
CA THR A 95 7.47 53.72 -5.26
C THR A 95 7.97 52.64 -6.23
N ILE A 96 9.25 52.66 -6.60
CA ILE A 96 9.87 51.59 -7.41
C ILE A 96 9.84 50.26 -6.64
N ALA A 97 10.18 50.26 -5.35
CA ALA A 97 10.17 49.05 -4.54
C ALA A 97 8.76 48.45 -4.39
N GLN A 98 7.74 49.31 -4.24
CA GLN A 98 6.32 48.92 -4.20
C GLN A 98 5.86 48.38 -5.56
N PHE A 99 6.24 49.03 -6.67
CA PHE A 99 5.90 48.56 -8.01
C PHE A 99 6.52 47.19 -8.33
N LEU A 100 7.78 46.97 -7.93
CA LEU A 100 8.46 45.68 -8.06
C LEU A 100 7.95 44.62 -7.09
N ARG A 101 7.04 44.98 -6.16
CA ARG A 101 6.39 44.07 -5.20
C ARG A 101 7.39 43.21 -4.43
N VAL A 102 8.56 43.75 -4.11
CA VAL A 102 9.69 42.99 -3.56
C VAL A 102 9.31 42.27 -2.26
N SER A 103 8.53 42.93 -1.39
CA SER A 103 8.06 42.32 -0.13
C SER A 103 6.99 41.26 -0.34
N GLU A 104 6.14 41.39 -1.35
CA GLU A 104 5.10 40.39 -1.69
C GLU A 104 5.75 39.13 -2.27
N LEU A 105 6.68 39.29 -3.23
CA LEU A 105 7.42 38.17 -3.81
C LEU A 105 8.28 37.46 -2.75
N LEU A 106 8.92 38.22 -1.85
CA LEU A 106 9.66 37.67 -0.72
C LEU A 106 8.80 36.69 0.09
N GLU A 107 7.65 37.15 0.57
CA GLU A 107 6.79 36.33 1.42
C GLU A 107 6.17 35.17 0.63
N GLY A 108 5.82 35.39 -0.65
CA GLY A 108 5.35 34.34 -1.54
C GLY A 108 6.36 33.21 -1.71
N HIS A 109 7.64 33.52 -1.95
CA HIS A 109 8.68 32.50 -2.06
C HIS A 109 8.97 31.81 -0.72
N ARG A 110 8.91 32.54 0.41
CA ARG A 110 9.04 31.96 1.75
C ARG A 110 7.93 30.95 2.04
N ALA A 111 6.68 31.34 1.82
CA ALA A 111 5.51 30.51 2.02
C ALA A 111 5.55 29.27 1.12
N ALA A 112 5.83 29.44 -0.17
CA ALA A 112 5.98 28.32 -1.11
C ALA A 112 7.08 27.33 -0.68
N SER A 113 8.26 27.82 -0.27
CA SER A 113 9.35 26.97 0.23
C SER A 113 8.91 26.10 1.42
N ILE A 114 8.18 26.68 2.38
CA ILE A 114 7.67 25.96 3.54
C ILE A 114 6.65 24.89 3.11
N SER A 115 5.72 25.24 2.22
CA SER A 115 4.66 24.32 1.79
C SER A 115 5.23 23.16 0.96
N TYR A 116 6.13 23.41 0.01
CA TYR A 116 6.85 22.35 -0.71
C TYR A 116 7.70 21.46 0.22
N SER A 117 8.28 22.04 1.28
CA SER A 117 9.00 21.28 2.30
C SER A 117 8.09 20.35 3.10
N LYS A 118 6.86 20.77 3.40
CA LYS A 118 5.86 19.91 4.04
C LYS A 118 5.43 18.80 3.08
N PHE A 119 5.00 19.16 1.88
CA PHE A 119 4.59 18.24 0.83
C PHE A 119 5.61 17.10 0.59
N SER A 120 6.88 17.43 0.37
CA SER A 120 7.92 16.42 0.14
C SER A 120 8.17 15.55 1.38
N ARG A 121 8.15 16.12 2.59
CA ARG A 121 8.35 15.34 3.82
C ARG A 121 7.18 14.42 4.13
N ASP A 122 5.95 14.89 3.92
CA ASP A 122 4.74 14.10 4.16
C ASP A 122 4.76 12.86 3.27
N ILE A 123 5.09 13.00 1.98
CA ILE A 123 5.25 11.84 1.08
C ILE A 123 6.42 10.94 1.52
N SER A 124 7.55 11.53 1.90
CA SER A 124 8.74 10.76 2.29
C SER A 124 8.50 9.94 3.56
N VAL A 125 7.78 10.50 4.53
CA VAL A 125 7.38 9.80 5.75
C VAL A 125 6.43 8.65 5.40
N GLU A 126 5.42 8.91 4.58
CA GLU A 126 4.44 7.88 4.18
C GLU A 126 5.11 6.70 3.46
N LEU A 127 6.02 7.00 2.52
CA LEU A 127 6.77 5.96 1.80
C LEU A 127 7.80 5.24 2.68
N SER A 128 8.25 5.84 3.79
CA SER A 128 9.19 5.20 4.73
C SER A 128 8.54 4.20 5.68
N LEU A 129 7.21 4.27 5.85
CA LEU A 129 6.46 3.36 6.71
C LEU A 129 6.12 2.05 5.97
N PRO A 130 6.05 0.91 6.70
CA PRO A 130 5.47 -0.32 6.16
C PRO A 130 4.03 -0.08 5.73
N VAL A 131 3.58 -0.75 4.66
CA VAL A 131 2.23 -0.57 4.07
C VAL A 131 1.12 -0.63 5.12
N LYS A 132 1.22 -1.53 6.10
CA LYS A 132 0.22 -1.71 7.17
C LYS A 132 0.09 -0.53 8.15
N GLU A 133 1.12 0.29 8.26
CA GLU A 133 1.18 1.44 9.18
C GLU A 133 0.88 2.78 8.47
N ARG A 134 0.61 2.72 7.16
CA ARG A 134 0.32 3.88 6.32
C ARG A 134 -1.08 4.43 6.54
N GLN A 135 -1.26 5.73 6.31
CA GLN A 135 -2.52 6.44 6.40
C GLN A 135 -3.39 6.16 5.18
N GLY A 136 -4.16 5.06 5.26
CA GLY A 136 -5.18 4.72 4.27
C GLY A 136 -4.62 4.19 2.95
N ASN A 137 -5.50 4.14 1.93
CA ASN A 137 -5.20 3.54 0.64
C ASN A 137 -4.27 4.40 -0.21
N GLY A 138 -3.37 3.76 -0.97
CA GLY A 138 -2.41 4.45 -1.82
C GLY A 138 -3.05 5.31 -2.90
N ARG A 139 -4.21 4.89 -3.43
CA ARG A 139 -4.98 5.67 -4.42
C ARG A 139 -5.44 7.03 -3.86
N ASP A 140 -5.99 7.02 -2.65
CA ASP A 140 -6.52 8.24 -2.01
C ASP A 140 -5.37 9.19 -1.67
N PHE A 141 -4.25 8.65 -1.20
CA PHE A 141 -3.04 9.42 -0.95
C PHE A 141 -2.47 10.06 -2.23
N VAL A 142 -2.43 9.32 -3.34
CA VAL A 142 -2.01 9.89 -4.65
C VAL A 142 -2.93 11.04 -5.07
N ILE A 143 -4.25 10.90 -4.95
CA ILE A 143 -5.19 11.97 -5.30
C ILE A 143 -4.96 13.19 -4.40
N LYS A 144 -4.77 12.99 -3.09
CA LYS A 144 -4.46 14.05 -2.14
C LYS A 144 -3.16 14.78 -2.52
N CYS A 145 -2.09 14.04 -2.80
CA CYS A 145 -0.80 14.61 -3.19
C CYS A 145 -0.88 15.34 -4.54
N ARG A 146 -1.64 14.81 -5.50
CA ARG A 146 -1.87 15.49 -6.78
C ARG A 146 -2.53 16.85 -6.57
N ASN A 147 -3.65 16.88 -5.86
CA ASN A 147 -4.41 18.11 -5.61
C ASN A 147 -3.57 19.14 -4.85
N GLU A 148 -2.75 18.68 -3.88
CA GLU A 148 -1.85 19.58 -3.15
C GLU A 148 -0.73 20.09 -4.07
N LEU A 149 -0.14 19.27 -4.93
CA LEU A 149 0.89 19.71 -5.87
C LEU A 149 0.33 20.74 -6.87
N ASP A 150 -0.84 20.48 -7.44
CA ASP A 150 -1.52 21.40 -8.37
C ASP A 150 -1.78 22.75 -7.67
N ARG A 151 -2.32 22.71 -6.45
CA ARG A 151 -2.52 23.89 -5.61
C ARG A 151 -1.20 24.64 -5.34
N LEU A 152 -0.12 23.93 -5.03
CA LEU A 152 1.17 24.55 -4.76
C LEU A 152 1.72 25.24 -6.01
N ILE A 153 1.56 24.64 -7.19
CA ILE A 153 1.99 25.24 -8.46
C ILE A 153 1.19 26.51 -8.74
N GLU A 154 -0.12 26.49 -8.57
CA GLU A 154 -1.00 27.65 -8.79
C GLU A 154 -0.74 28.81 -7.83
N GLN A 155 -0.44 28.51 -6.57
CA GLN A 155 -0.23 29.53 -5.52
C GLN A 155 1.21 30.07 -5.49
N SER A 156 2.15 29.39 -6.15
CA SER A 156 3.56 29.73 -6.06
C SER A 156 3.93 30.89 -7.01
N PRO A 157 4.73 31.86 -6.54
CA PRO A 157 5.26 32.89 -7.43
C PRO A 157 6.29 32.31 -8.40
N ASN A 158 6.40 32.93 -9.57
CA ASN A 158 7.35 32.53 -10.60
C ASN A 158 8.80 32.61 -10.11
N ILE A 159 9.57 31.56 -10.37
CA ILE A 159 10.98 31.47 -9.97
C ILE A 159 11.86 32.22 -10.97
N PRO A 160 12.77 33.10 -10.53
CA PRO A 160 13.72 33.77 -11.41
C PRO A 160 14.59 32.80 -12.21
N GLN A 161 14.67 32.99 -13.54
CA GLN A 161 15.43 32.13 -14.46
C GLN A 161 16.90 31.95 -14.08
N LYS A 162 17.52 32.99 -13.49
CA LYS A 162 18.90 32.92 -12.98
C LYS A 162 19.07 31.82 -11.92
N ILE A 163 18.06 31.62 -11.07
CA ILE A 163 18.09 30.60 -10.01
C ILE A 163 17.90 29.21 -10.61
N VAL A 164 16.97 29.07 -11.56
CA VAL A 164 16.74 27.82 -12.31
C VAL A 164 18.02 27.39 -13.05
N GLY A 165 18.68 28.31 -13.74
CA GLY A 165 19.96 28.04 -14.41
C GLY A 165 21.08 27.63 -13.45
N ASN A 166 21.17 28.27 -12.28
CA ASN A 166 22.12 27.90 -11.24
C ASN A 166 21.83 26.51 -10.65
N PHE A 167 20.55 26.16 -10.48
CA PHE A 167 20.14 24.84 -10.03
C PHE A 167 20.51 23.76 -11.06
N SER A 168 20.18 23.98 -12.33
CA SER A 168 20.53 23.05 -13.42
C SER A 168 22.03 22.77 -13.44
N LYS A 169 22.86 23.83 -13.35
CA LYS A 169 24.33 23.72 -13.29
C LYS A 169 24.83 22.98 -12.06
N ARG A 170 24.19 23.16 -10.90
CA ARG A 170 24.62 22.52 -9.64
C ARG A 170 24.25 21.03 -9.59
N PHE A 171 23.11 20.66 -10.17
CA PHE A 171 22.54 19.31 -10.10
C PHE A 171 22.54 18.60 -11.46
N LEU A 172 23.51 18.88 -12.34
CA LEU A 172 23.61 18.20 -13.63
C LEU A 172 23.67 16.67 -13.49
N LYS A 173 24.49 16.16 -12.55
CA LYS A 173 24.78 14.73 -12.35
C LYS A 173 24.01 14.08 -11.19
N SER A 174 22.94 14.69 -10.70
CA SER A 174 22.20 14.13 -9.57
C SER A 174 21.30 12.97 -9.99
N ALA A 175 21.16 11.97 -9.11
CA ALA A 175 20.34 10.77 -9.35
C ALA A 175 18.83 10.95 -9.06
N PHE A 176 18.42 12.11 -8.56
CA PHE A 176 17.01 12.42 -8.28
C PHE A 176 16.32 13.10 -9.48
N VAL A 177 15.00 13.00 -9.52
CA VAL A 177 14.14 13.57 -10.56
C VAL A 177 14.11 15.09 -10.48
N LYS A 178 14.41 15.73 -11.61
CA LYS A 178 14.38 17.20 -11.73
C LYS A 178 12.95 17.68 -12.00
N PRO A 179 12.56 18.86 -11.48
CA PRO A 179 11.30 19.50 -11.83
C PRO A 179 11.14 19.76 -13.32
N ASP A 180 9.90 19.70 -13.79
CA ASP A 180 9.56 19.86 -15.21
C ASP A 180 9.85 21.28 -15.74
N ILE A 181 10.07 22.27 -14.87
CA ILE A 181 10.54 23.62 -15.27
C ILE A 181 11.95 23.61 -15.88
N LEU A 182 12.70 22.52 -15.72
CA LEU A 182 14.08 22.38 -16.21
C LEU A 182 14.16 21.52 -17.48
N ASP A 183 13.38 20.44 -17.55
CA ASP A 183 13.42 19.48 -18.65
C ASP A 183 12.07 18.78 -18.81
N ILE A 184 11.62 18.60 -20.05
CA ILE A 184 10.34 17.95 -20.35
C ILE A 184 10.61 16.45 -20.47
N ARG A 185 9.99 15.66 -19.59
CA ARG A 185 10.15 14.20 -19.60
C ARG A 185 9.07 13.53 -20.44
N ALA A 186 9.45 12.44 -21.11
CA ALA A 186 8.48 11.58 -21.78
C ALA A 186 7.63 10.84 -20.73
N VAL A 187 6.33 10.69 -21.01
CA VAL A 187 5.41 9.96 -20.14
C VAL A 187 5.52 8.47 -20.46
N GLU A 188 5.93 7.67 -19.47
CA GLU A 188 5.92 6.21 -19.58
C GLU A 188 4.51 5.69 -19.31
N ILE A 189 3.93 4.98 -20.28
CA ILE A 189 2.64 4.31 -20.10
C ILE A 189 2.87 3.03 -19.31
N TYR A 190 2.04 2.80 -18.29
CA TYR A 190 2.06 1.53 -17.57
C TYR A 190 1.60 0.39 -18.50
N VAL A 191 2.49 -0.58 -18.71
CA VAL A 191 2.16 -1.84 -19.37
C VAL A 191 2.15 -2.92 -18.28
N PRO A 192 1.01 -3.61 -18.05
CA PRO A 192 0.97 -4.76 -17.16
C PRO A 192 2.00 -5.79 -17.60
N ASN A 193 2.91 -6.15 -16.71
CA ASN A 193 3.86 -7.22 -17.01
C ASN A 193 3.13 -8.56 -16.80
N GLU A 194 2.63 -9.14 -17.89
CA GLU A 194 1.86 -10.41 -17.86
C GLU A 194 2.61 -11.50 -17.08
N VAL A 195 3.94 -11.48 -17.10
CA VAL A 195 4.80 -12.43 -16.39
C VAL A 195 4.69 -12.29 -14.87
N GLU A 196 4.67 -11.08 -14.31
CA GLU A 196 4.54 -10.88 -12.86
C GLU A 196 3.14 -11.24 -12.35
N GLU A 197 2.12 -11.03 -13.18
CA GLU A 197 0.74 -11.38 -12.86
C GLU A 197 0.54 -12.90 -12.88
N GLN A 198 1.10 -13.58 -13.88
CA GLN A 198 1.14 -15.05 -13.96
C GLN A 198 1.89 -15.66 -12.77
N GLU A 199 3.05 -15.10 -12.37
CA GLU A 199 3.77 -15.58 -11.20
C GLU A 199 2.97 -15.46 -9.89
N LYS A 200 2.21 -14.38 -9.72
CA LYS A 200 1.34 -14.20 -8.54
C LYS A 200 0.21 -15.23 -8.53
N ILE A 201 -0.38 -15.52 -9.69
CA ILE A 201 -1.42 -16.54 -9.84
C ILE A 201 -0.85 -17.93 -9.53
N ILE A 202 0.34 -18.27 -10.05
CA ILE A 202 1.00 -19.55 -9.78
C ILE A 202 1.33 -19.69 -8.29
N LYS A 203 1.88 -18.64 -7.65
CA LYS A 203 2.19 -18.64 -6.21
C LYS A 203 0.93 -18.77 -5.36
N ALA A 204 -0.16 -18.07 -5.71
CA ALA A 204 -1.44 -18.19 -5.03
C ALA A 204 -2.04 -19.60 -5.19
N ALA A 205 -1.95 -20.18 -6.39
CA ALA A 205 -2.37 -21.54 -6.66
C ALA A 205 -1.52 -22.57 -5.88
N GLU A 206 -0.21 -22.35 -5.74
CA GLU A 206 0.66 -23.23 -4.96
C GLU A 206 0.35 -23.18 -3.45
N ILE A 207 0.06 -22.00 -2.91
CA ILE A 207 -0.36 -21.82 -1.51
C ILE A 207 -1.69 -22.52 -1.25
N GLU A 208 -2.66 -22.34 -2.16
CA GLU A 208 -3.98 -22.97 -2.06
C GLU A 208 -3.88 -24.50 -2.23
N MET A 209 -3.02 -24.99 -3.14
CA MET A 209 -2.74 -26.42 -3.28
C MET A 209 -2.11 -27.01 -2.01
N LYS A 210 -1.15 -26.33 -1.38
CA LYS A 210 -0.58 -26.77 -0.09
C LYS A 210 -1.63 -26.83 1.01
N ARG A 211 -2.53 -25.84 1.07
CA ARG A 211 -3.66 -25.84 2.01
C ARG A 211 -4.59 -27.02 1.77
N ARG A 212 -5.00 -27.25 0.53
CA ARG A 212 -5.84 -28.41 0.14
C ARG A 212 -5.16 -29.73 0.45
N GLN A 213 -3.86 -29.86 0.19
CA GLN A 213 -3.10 -31.07 0.50
C GLN A 213 -3.09 -31.36 2.01
N SER A 214 -2.87 -30.36 2.85
CA SER A 214 -2.92 -30.56 4.31
C SER A 214 -4.29 -31.03 4.82
N ILE A 215 -5.38 -30.57 4.20
CA ILE A 215 -6.74 -31.00 4.53
C ILE A 215 -6.98 -32.45 4.08
N ILE A 216 -6.48 -32.82 2.89
CA ILE A 216 -6.56 -34.19 2.36
C ILE A 216 -5.77 -35.15 3.24
N ASP A 217 -4.56 -34.77 3.66
CA ASP A 217 -3.70 -35.58 4.52
C ASP A 217 -4.34 -35.79 5.91
N GLU A 218 -4.98 -34.75 6.47
CA GLU A 218 -5.75 -34.86 7.71
C GLU A 218 -6.97 -35.78 7.56
N ALA A 219 -7.71 -35.68 6.44
CA ALA A 219 -8.84 -36.55 6.14
C ALA A 219 -8.42 -38.01 5.93
N ALA A 220 -7.27 -38.24 5.27
CA ALA A 220 -6.70 -39.57 5.06
C ALA A 220 -6.25 -40.20 6.40
N ALA A 221 -5.63 -39.43 7.29
CA ALA A 221 -5.26 -39.89 8.63
C ALA A 221 -6.49 -40.29 9.46
N LYS A 222 -7.57 -39.49 9.42
CA LYS A 222 -8.84 -39.82 10.08
C LYS A 222 -9.46 -41.09 9.49
N LYS A 223 -9.47 -41.23 8.16
CA LYS A 223 -9.96 -42.44 7.47
C LYS A 223 -9.15 -43.67 7.87
N GLN A 224 -7.83 -43.56 7.96
CA GLN A 224 -6.97 -44.68 8.35
C GLN A 224 -7.19 -45.07 9.82
N ALA A 225 -7.35 -44.10 10.74
CA ALA A 225 -7.68 -44.38 12.13
C ALA A 225 -9.02 -45.14 12.26
N ILE A 226 -10.04 -44.75 11.49
CA ILE A 226 -11.33 -45.46 11.43
C ILE A 226 -11.12 -46.89 10.90
N ILE A 227 -10.35 -47.06 9.82
CA ILE A 227 -10.08 -48.40 9.25
C ILE A 227 -9.36 -49.30 10.26
N ASP A 228 -8.38 -48.76 10.99
CA ASP A 228 -7.62 -49.49 12.00
C ASP A 228 -8.49 -49.84 13.21
N GLU A 229 -9.41 -48.96 13.61
CA GLU A 229 -10.43 -49.22 14.64
C GLU A 229 -11.38 -50.35 14.20
N TYR A 230 -11.91 -50.29 12.98
CA TYR A 230 -12.75 -51.34 12.41
C TYR A 230 -11.99 -52.68 12.28
N ALA A 231 -10.71 -52.66 11.91
CA ALA A 231 -9.88 -53.85 11.83
C ALA A 231 -9.61 -54.47 13.22
N ALA A 232 -9.38 -53.64 14.24
CA ALA A 232 -9.24 -54.07 15.62
C ALA A 232 -10.54 -54.69 16.17
N ALA A 233 -11.69 -54.05 15.91
CA ALA A 233 -13.01 -54.58 16.26
C ALA A 233 -13.30 -55.92 15.56
N ARG A 234 -12.91 -56.07 14.29
CA ARG A 234 -13.03 -57.32 13.52
C ARG A 234 -12.13 -58.44 14.06
N LYS A 235 -10.91 -58.11 14.52
CA LYS A 235 -10.03 -59.09 15.18
C LYS A 235 -10.61 -59.58 16.51
N LYS A 236 -11.20 -58.69 17.32
CA LYS A 236 -11.89 -59.04 18.58
C LYS A 236 -13.09 -59.96 18.35
N THR A 237 -13.93 -59.67 17.35
CA THR A 237 -15.08 -60.53 16.99
C THR A 237 -14.65 -61.87 16.40
N LYS A 238 -13.60 -61.93 15.57
CA LYS A 238 -13.02 -63.20 15.10
C LYS A 238 -12.42 -64.03 16.24
N ALA A 239 -11.76 -63.40 17.23
CA ALA A 239 -11.25 -64.08 18.42
C ALA A 239 -12.38 -64.62 19.29
N ALA A 240 -13.46 -63.86 19.50
CA ALA A 240 -14.65 -64.30 20.22
C ALA A 240 -15.36 -65.46 19.51
N LYS A 241 -15.46 -65.43 18.17
CA LYS A 241 -16.04 -66.52 17.37
C LYS A 241 -15.17 -67.79 17.43
N LYS A 242 -13.83 -67.66 17.44
CA LYS A 242 -12.90 -68.79 17.61
C LYS A 242 -12.97 -69.39 19.02
N GLN A 243 -13.13 -68.56 20.06
CA GLN A 243 -13.36 -69.03 21.43
C GLN A 243 -14.72 -69.73 21.57
N GLY A 244 -15.78 -69.19 20.97
CA GLY A 244 -17.11 -69.83 20.93
C GLY A 244 -17.09 -71.20 20.24
N ILE A 245 -16.39 -71.33 19.10
CA ILE A 245 -16.23 -72.61 18.40
C ILE A 245 -15.42 -73.61 19.25
N SER A 246 -14.35 -73.16 19.93
CA SER A 246 -13.58 -74.03 20.85
C SER A 246 -14.39 -74.49 22.07
N HIS A 247 -15.29 -73.64 22.57
CA HIS A 247 -16.15 -73.96 23.69
C HIS A 247 -17.23 -74.98 23.30
N ILE A 248 -17.82 -74.83 22.11
CA ILE A 248 -18.74 -75.81 21.54
C ILE A 248 -18.04 -77.15 21.29
N GLN A 249 -16.82 -77.15 20.74
CA GLN A 249 -16.04 -78.35 20.47
C GLN A 249 -15.68 -79.11 21.76
N ASN A 250 -15.27 -78.40 22.81
CA ASN A 250 -15.02 -78.99 24.13
C ASN A 250 -16.30 -79.48 24.83
N SER A 251 -17.44 -78.85 24.56
CA SER A 251 -18.75 -79.29 25.06
C SER A 251 -19.24 -80.54 24.33
N MET A 252 -18.98 -80.63 23.03
CA MET A 252 -19.23 -81.83 22.21
C MET A 252 -18.35 -83.00 22.65
N GLN A 253 -17.08 -82.74 22.97
CA GLN A 253 -16.16 -83.77 23.50
C GLN A 253 -16.64 -84.31 24.86
N LYS A 254 -17.20 -83.45 25.72
CA LYS A 254 -17.82 -83.83 27.01
C LYS A 254 -19.13 -84.61 26.86
N LEU A 255 -19.91 -84.35 25.81
CA LEU A 255 -21.11 -85.12 25.50
C LEU A 255 -20.76 -86.50 24.90
N ILE A 256 -19.73 -86.58 24.07
CA ILE A 256 -19.23 -87.84 23.51
C ILE A 256 -18.61 -88.73 24.61
N SER A 257 -18.00 -88.15 25.66
CA SER A 257 -17.51 -88.93 26.81
C SER A 257 -18.62 -89.39 27.78
N ASN A 258 -19.80 -88.77 27.76
CA ASN A 258 -20.94 -89.13 28.63
C ASN A 258 -21.95 -90.05 27.97
N LEU A 259 -21.83 -90.33 26.67
CA LEU A 259 -22.57 -91.39 25.98
C LEU A 259 -21.58 -92.47 25.50
N GLY A 260 -20.98 -93.19 26.46
CA GLY A 260 -20.16 -94.37 26.20
C GLY A 260 -20.88 -95.63 26.68
N GLY A 261 -21.66 -96.28 25.80
CA GLY A 261 -22.22 -97.60 26.06
C GLY A 261 -23.12 -98.14 24.94
N SER A 262 -22.55 -99.04 24.12
CA SER A 262 -23.22 -100.06 23.27
C SER A 262 -23.49 -99.75 21.78
N THR A 263 -22.48 -100.10 20.98
CA THR A 263 -22.47 -100.93 19.75
C THR A 263 -23.79 -101.25 19.01
N LEU A 264 -23.86 -100.99 17.68
CA LEU A 264 -23.80 -102.01 16.60
C LEU A 264 -24.08 -101.40 15.20
N ASP A 265 -23.15 -101.70 14.27
CA ASP A 265 -23.21 -101.93 12.82
C ASP A 265 -24.30 -101.37 11.87
N GLN A 266 -23.80 -100.67 10.82
CA GLN A 266 -24.11 -100.70 9.35
C GLN A 266 -25.57 -100.63 8.81
N PRO A 267 -25.79 -100.34 7.50
CA PRO A 267 -25.35 -99.24 6.63
C PRO A 267 -26.54 -98.49 5.93
N LEU A 268 -26.24 -97.34 5.29
CA LEU A 268 -26.92 -96.55 4.21
C LEU A 268 -28.37 -96.89 3.76
N PRO A 269 -29.22 -95.86 3.42
CA PRO A 269 -29.23 -95.34 2.04
C PRO A 269 -29.51 -93.83 1.85
N LEU A 270 -29.32 -93.43 0.60
CA LEU A 270 -29.40 -92.11 -0.06
C LEU A 270 -30.73 -91.35 0.11
N SER A 271 -30.67 -90.02 0.09
CA SER A 271 -31.58 -89.18 -0.72
C SER A 271 -31.06 -87.75 -0.89
N ASP A 272 -31.16 -87.28 -2.11
CA ASP A 272 -30.74 -85.98 -2.64
C ASP A 272 -31.32 -84.76 -1.91
N SER A 273 -30.51 -83.71 -1.80
CA SER A 273 -30.94 -82.37 -2.25
C SER A 273 -29.73 -81.47 -2.46
N SER A 274 -29.53 -81.13 -3.73
CA SER A 274 -28.69 -80.07 -4.23
C SER A 274 -29.09 -78.71 -3.64
N THR A 275 -28.14 -77.96 -3.10
CA THR A 275 -28.11 -76.51 -3.33
C THR A 275 -26.69 -75.99 -3.19
N SER A 276 -26.09 -75.73 -4.35
CA SER A 276 -24.89 -74.94 -4.56
C SER A 276 -25.09 -73.53 -4.01
N VAL A 277 -24.23 -73.10 -3.07
CA VAL A 277 -24.11 -71.69 -2.69
C VAL A 277 -23.08 -71.08 -3.63
N GLU A 278 -23.57 -70.32 -4.60
CA GLU A 278 -22.77 -69.48 -5.48
C GLU A 278 -22.04 -68.40 -4.70
N SER A 279 -20.82 -68.11 -5.16
CA SER A 279 -19.94 -67.08 -4.63
C SER A 279 -20.27 -65.77 -5.32
N ASP A 280 -21.06 -64.91 -4.69
CA ASP A 280 -21.28 -63.55 -5.22
C ASP A 280 -20.04 -62.68 -4.95
N THR A 281 -19.29 -62.50 -6.03
CA THR A 281 -18.29 -61.46 -6.18
C THR A 281 -19.02 -60.13 -6.33
N ILE A 282 -18.86 -59.21 -5.38
CA ILE A 282 -19.37 -57.85 -5.54
C ILE A 282 -18.40 -57.10 -6.47
N GLU A 283 -18.74 -57.03 -7.75
CA GLU A 283 -18.21 -56.02 -8.67
C GLU A 283 -18.79 -54.65 -8.28
N ILE A 284 -17.91 -53.73 -7.87
CA ILE A 284 -18.27 -52.32 -7.75
C ILE A 284 -18.14 -51.72 -9.15
N VAL A 285 -19.27 -51.60 -9.84
CA VAL A 285 -19.39 -50.82 -11.08
C VAL A 285 -19.23 -49.35 -10.73
N VAL A 286 -18.13 -48.75 -11.19
CA VAL A 286 -17.95 -47.29 -11.23
C VAL A 286 -18.88 -46.75 -12.31
N LYS A 287 -19.98 -46.10 -11.90
CA LYS A 287 -20.73 -45.22 -12.79
C LYS A 287 -19.99 -43.88 -12.86
N ASN A 288 -19.44 -43.57 -14.04
CA ASN A 288 -19.10 -42.21 -14.41
C ASN A 288 -20.42 -41.49 -14.73
N GLU A 289 -20.73 -40.45 -13.96
CA GLU A 289 -21.67 -39.39 -14.36
C GLU A 289 -20.83 -38.12 -14.49
N ASP A 290 -20.13 -38.02 -15.63
CA ASP A 290 -19.86 -36.73 -16.24
C ASP A 290 -21.12 -36.38 -17.01
N ASP A 291 -21.86 -35.36 -16.55
CA ASP A 291 -22.71 -34.46 -17.36
C ASP A 291 -23.42 -33.48 -16.39
N VAL A 292 -22.70 -32.43 -15.99
CA VAL A 292 -23.34 -31.20 -15.49
C VAL A 292 -23.45 -30.26 -16.67
N GLU A 293 -24.56 -30.37 -17.39
CA GLU A 293 -25.05 -29.31 -18.26
C GLU A 293 -25.26 -28.03 -17.44
N VAL A 294 -24.68 -26.96 -17.98
CA VAL A 294 -24.75 -25.60 -17.48
C VAL A 294 -26.15 -25.06 -17.77
N GLU A 295 -27.00 -24.95 -16.75
CA GLU A 295 -28.22 -24.14 -16.81
C GLU A 295 -27.84 -22.64 -16.75
N GLY A 296 -27.47 -22.10 -17.90
CA GLY A 296 -27.35 -20.67 -18.16
C GLY A 296 -28.69 -20.12 -18.64
N LYS A 297 -29.33 -19.31 -17.80
CA LYS A 297 -30.49 -18.46 -18.12
C LYS A 297 -30.31 -17.72 -19.44
N ASN A 298 -31.24 -17.92 -20.37
CA ASN A 298 -31.58 -16.98 -21.43
C ASN A 298 -33.11 -16.93 -21.54
N GLU A 299 -33.72 -15.87 -21.00
CA GLU A 299 -35.00 -15.36 -21.49
C GLU A 299 -34.82 -13.87 -21.74
N GLU A 300 -34.77 -13.51 -23.02
CA GLU A 300 -35.03 -12.18 -23.55
C GLU A 300 -36.55 -11.96 -23.69
N GLU A 301 -36.91 -10.69 -23.62
CA GLU A 301 -38.11 -10.04 -24.19
C GLU A 301 -39.50 -10.31 -23.60
N LYS A 302 -39.97 -9.33 -22.81
CA LYS A 302 -41.02 -8.41 -23.29
C LYS A 302 -41.02 -7.06 -22.58
#